data_AF-A0AAD7D239-F1
#
_entry.id   AF-A0AAD7D239-F1
#
_cell.length_a   1.000
_cell.length_b   1.000
_cell.length_c   1.000
_cell.angle_alpha   90.00
_cell.angle_beta   90.00
_cell.angle_gamma   90.00
#
_symmetry.space_group_name_H-M   'P 1'
#
loop_
_entity.id
_entity.type
_entity.pdbx_description
1 polymer ?
#
loop_
_entity_poly.entity_id
_entity_poly.type
_entity_poly.pdbx_seq_one_letter_code
_entity_poly.pdbx_strand_id
1 'polypeptide(L)'
;MVSRAPSPENEDSLYNDGKGLQFTVALMLPLKKHAQKNAKAKVVKKTLFIHEDSAFQHLLREAINSFKREDNLSFSFLPRNDEYHSTTIDIPGMTYTIPKSDFKDMSLTCDADYQSLIEAAKKKTIPETIKVFMTELKHEEGDDDESSNDDEGRCKLKKKKQKTFEPTEEEVEQNEFIVKLNAEWKCEDKSCKRFICFPDCTSAKHVHLTHMHLQTWAAAKQGNIINEDGTPVNLRNPPDTKMFSYQEPDNDDQAMLCNRTTQKSANKDPNITINLTLPNGLIPPNPLAPQQPAAAQPPAQPRIAPQIIYHKLVAYNVTGPHTLRHWKNSHLEEVGLNPAEVADVRDAQDRWIVGEKENEP
;
A
#
# COMPACT_ATOMS: atom_id res chain seq x y z
N MET A 1 -33.19 34.84 6.13
CA MET A 1 -33.47 33.46 6.60
C MET A 1 -34.49 32.86 5.66
N VAL A 2 -34.05 32.11 4.65
CA VAL A 2 -34.94 31.45 3.69
C VAL A 2 -35.23 30.07 4.25
N SER A 3 -36.43 29.89 4.78
CA SER A 3 -36.91 28.60 5.27
C SER A 3 -37.00 27.64 4.09
N ARG A 4 -36.07 26.69 4.04
CA ARG A 4 -36.07 25.56 3.10
C ARG A 4 -37.34 24.75 3.37
N ALA A 5 -38.21 24.65 2.37
CA ALA A 5 -39.42 23.84 2.47
C ALA A 5 -39.05 22.39 2.86
N PRO A 6 -39.85 21.74 3.73
CA PRO A 6 -39.63 20.34 4.07
C PRO A 6 -39.77 19.51 2.79
N SER A 7 -38.68 18.86 2.38
CA SER A 7 -38.67 17.92 1.27
C SER A 7 -39.67 16.80 1.54
N PRO A 8 -40.35 16.29 0.49
CA PRO A 8 -41.37 15.26 0.62
C PRO A 8 -40.80 14.04 1.34
N GLU A 9 -41.47 13.68 2.43
CA GLU A 9 -41.59 12.36 3.05
C GLU A 9 -40.61 11.32 2.48
N ASN A 10 -39.39 11.29 3.03
CA ASN A 10 -38.51 10.15 2.83
C ASN A 10 -39.23 8.96 3.47
N GLU A 11 -39.73 8.04 2.65
CA GLU A 11 -40.19 6.74 3.11
C GLU A 11 -39.08 6.14 4.00
N ASP A 12 -39.45 5.62 5.17
CA ASP A 12 -38.48 4.98 6.06
C ASP A 12 -37.81 3.83 5.30
N SER A 13 -36.48 3.79 5.29
CA SER A 13 -35.74 2.75 4.57
C SER A 13 -36.20 1.35 5.03
N LEU A 14 -36.26 0.41 4.10
CA LEU A 14 -36.66 -0.98 4.40
C LEU A 14 -35.62 -1.74 5.25
N TYR A 15 -34.42 -1.19 5.41
CA TYR A 15 -33.29 -1.84 6.05
C TYR A 15 -32.87 -1.16 7.37
N ASN A 16 -32.40 -1.96 8.33
CA ASN A 16 -31.83 -1.52 9.62
C ASN A 16 -32.68 -0.50 10.38
N ASP A 17 -33.97 -0.80 10.63
CA ASP A 17 -34.90 0.04 11.39
C ASP A 17 -35.05 1.46 10.80
N GLY A 18 -35.19 1.57 9.48
CA GLY A 18 -35.36 2.87 8.79
C GLY A 18 -34.04 3.62 8.52
N LYS A 19 -32.89 3.07 8.91
CA LYS A 19 -31.60 3.78 8.81
C LYS A 19 -30.89 3.63 7.46
N GLY A 20 -31.27 2.65 6.65
CA GLY A 20 -30.64 2.36 5.36
C GLY A 20 -29.70 1.17 5.40
N LEU A 21 -28.98 0.97 4.31
CA LEU A 21 -27.94 -0.05 4.19
C LEU A 21 -26.71 0.32 5.02
N GLN A 22 -26.12 -0.69 5.69
CA GLN A 22 -24.94 -0.50 6.52
C GLN A 22 -23.67 -0.66 5.71
N PHE A 23 -22.88 0.39 5.63
CA PHE A 23 -21.56 0.43 4.97
C PHE A 23 -20.45 0.48 6.02
N THR A 24 -19.44 -0.38 5.90
CA THR A 24 -18.17 -0.24 6.61
C THR A 24 -17.13 0.28 5.63
N VAL A 25 -16.79 1.55 5.75
CA VAL A 25 -15.76 2.21 4.95
C VAL A 25 -14.42 2.07 5.65
N ALA A 26 -13.42 1.57 4.94
CA ALA A 26 -12.07 1.36 5.40
C ALA A 26 -11.09 2.22 4.58
N LEU A 27 -10.53 3.26 5.21
CA LEU A 27 -9.51 4.11 4.59
C LEU A 27 -8.11 3.56 4.88
N MET A 28 -7.37 3.24 3.83
CA MET A 28 -5.97 2.83 3.90
C MET A 28 -5.06 4.05 3.81
N LEU A 29 -4.39 4.37 4.91
CA LEU A 29 -3.47 5.51 4.95
C LEU A 29 -2.11 5.15 4.33
N PRO A 30 -1.48 6.07 3.58
CA PRO A 30 -0.19 5.83 2.98
C PRO A 30 0.86 5.57 4.06
N LEU A 31 1.72 4.57 3.80
CA LEU A 31 2.89 4.33 4.65
C LEU A 31 3.85 5.52 4.56
N LYS A 32 4.25 6.03 5.73
CA LYS A 32 5.29 7.06 5.87
C LYS A 32 6.59 6.57 5.23
N LYS A 33 7.34 7.46 4.56
CA LYS A 33 8.60 7.15 3.84
C LYS A 33 9.65 6.41 4.70
N HIS A 34 9.58 6.52 6.03
CA HIS A 34 10.48 5.84 6.98
C HIS A 34 9.89 4.61 7.68
N ALA A 35 8.78 4.06 7.19
CA ALA A 35 8.23 2.83 7.75
C ALA A 35 9.14 1.63 7.41
N GLN A 36 9.32 0.72 8.38
CA GLN A 36 10.08 -0.52 8.17
C GLN A 36 9.50 -1.33 7.00
N LYS A 37 10.34 -2.13 6.32
CA LYS A 37 10.00 -2.90 5.10
C LYS A 37 8.76 -3.81 5.22
N ASN A 38 8.29 -4.10 6.44
CA ASN A 38 7.13 -4.95 6.72
C ASN A 38 6.00 -4.24 7.48
N ALA A 39 6.03 -2.91 7.56
CA ALA A 39 4.96 -2.17 8.20
C ALA A 39 3.66 -2.30 7.38
N LYS A 40 2.56 -2.67 8.04
CA LYS A 40 1.22 -2.69 7.42
C LYS A 40 0.66 -1.27 7.42
N ALA A 41 -0.01 -0.88 6.35
CA ALA A 41 -0.72 0.39 6.28
C ALA A 41 -1.75 0.47 7.43
N LYS A 42 -1.83 1.63 8.09
CA LYS A 42 -2.84 1.85 9.13
C LYS A 42 -4.20 1.97 8.44
N VAL A 43 -5.13 1.06 8.78
CA VAL A 43 -6.49 1.06 8.26
C VAL A 43 -7.43 1.70 9.28
N VAL A 44 -8.12 2.76 8.90
CA VAL A 44 -9.15 3.40 9.72
C VAL A 44 -10.51 2.95 9.20
N LYS A 45 -11.37 2.41 10.08
CA LYS A 45 -12.71 1.92 9.71
C LYS A 45 -13.80 2.81 10.29
N LYS A 46 -14.84 3.07 9.51
CA LYS A 46 -16.05 3.80 9.91
C LYS A 46 -17.28 3.08 9.39
N THR A 47 -18.34 3.10 10.19
CA THR A 47 -19.62 2.50 9.82
C THR A 47 -20.61 3.62 9.52
N LEU A 48 -21.28 3.54 8.39
CA LEU A 48 -22.24 4.50 7.88
C LEU A 48 -23.55 3.79 7.56
N PHE A 49 -24.65 4.54 7.64
CA PHE A 49 -25.97 4.08 7.25
C PHE A 49 -26.48 5.02 6.16
N ILE A 50 -26.78 4.46 4.99
CA ILE A 50 -27.14 5.23 3.81
C ILE A 50 -28.40 4.64 3.21
N HIS A 51 -29.36 5.51 2.92
CA HIS A 51 -30.62 5.13 2.29
C HIS A 51 -30.36 4.50 0.92
N GLU A 52 -31.07 3.42 0.59
CA GLU A 52 -30.91 2.66 -0.65
C GLU A 52 -31.10 3.48 -1.93
N ASP A 53 -31.89 4.54 -1.86
CA ASP A 53 -32.16 5.44 -2.99
C ASP A 53 -31.25 6.68 -3.01
N SER A 54 -30.26 6.72 -2.11
CA SER A 54 -29.27 7.79 -2.10
C SER A 54 -28.40 7.74 -3.35
N ALA A 55 -27.97 8.89 -3.86
CA ALA A 55 -26.97 8.93 -4.92
C ALA A 55 -25.58 8.48 -4.41
N PHE A 56 -24.75 7.96 -5.32
CA PHE A 56 -23.35 7.59 -5.02
C PHE A 56 -22.55 8.72 -4.37
N GLN A 57 -22.79 9.96 -4.82
CA GLN A 57 -22.17 11.17 -4.27
C GLN A 57 -22.47 11.37 -2.77
N HIS A 58 -23.66 10.94 -2.32
CA HIS A 58 -24.01 11.01 -0.90
C HIS A 58 -23.18 10.02 -0.07
N LEU A 59 -23.00 8.77 -0.56
CA LEU A 59 -22.08 7.81 0.05
C LEU A 59 -20.66 8.38 0.17
N LEU A 60 -20.14 8.98 -0.91
CA LEU A 60 -18.80 9.57 -0.91
C LEU A 60 -18.66 10.72 0.08
N ARG A 61 -19.64 11.62 0.11
CA ARG A 61 -19.65 12.77 1.01
C ARG A 61 -19.69 12.32 2.48
N GLU A 62 -20.59 11.41 2.83
CA GLU A 62 -20.69 10.87 4.18
C GLU A 62 -19.44 10.08 4.58
N ALA A 63 -18.87 9.31 3.66
CA ALA A 63 -17.61 8.61 3.88
C ALA A 63 -16.48 9.57 4.23
N ILE A 64 -16.29 10.62 3.43
CA ILE A 64 -15.25 11.64 3.64
C ILE A 64 -15.46 12.40 4.96
N ASN A 65 -16.70 12.85 5.20
CA ASN A 65 -17.08 13.56 6.43
C ASN A 65 -16.82 12.71 7.69
N SER A 66 -17.06 11.40 7.61
CA SER A 66 -16.91 10.48 8.75
C SER A 66 -15.47 10.33 9.25
N PHE A 67 -14.48 10.55 8.37
CA PHE A 67 -13.08 10.49 8.72
C PHE A 67 -12.57 11.79 9.36
N LYS A 68 -13.35 12.89 9.32
CA LYS A 68 -12.95 14.23 9.81
C LYS A 68 -11.58 14.65 9.27
N ARG A 69 -11.31 14.30 8.02
CA ARG A 69 -10.02 14.50 7.34
C ARG A 69 -10.16 15.41 6.12
N GLU A 70 -10.96 16.46 6.26
CA GLU A 70 -11.08 17.51 5.22
C GLU A 70 -9.68 18.00 4.81
N ASP A 71 -8.76 18.14 5.77
CA ASP A 71 -7.40 18.63 5.53
C ASP A 71 -6.51 17.67 4.73
N ASN A 72 -6.71 16.35 4.86
CA ASN A 72 -5.83 15.33 4.23
C ASN A 72 -6.38 14.82 2.90
N LEU A 73 -7.63 15.15 2.57
CA LEU A 73 -8.26 14.83 1.30
C LEU A 73 -8.27 16.05 0.37
N SER A 74 -7.28 16.92 0.54
CA SER A 74 -7.08 18.20 -0.15
C SER A 74 -7.06 18.08 -1.69
N PHE A 75 -6.88 16.86 -2.21
CA PHE A 75 -6.87 16.58 -3.65
C PHE A 75 -8.14 15.91 -4.19
N SER A 76 -9.05 15.42 -3.34
CA SER A 76 -10.39 15.07 -3.80
C SER A 76 -11.24 16.34 -3.76
N PHE A 77 -11.20 17.11 -4.85
CA PHE A 77 -12.17 18.16 -5.10
C PHE A 77 -13.55 17.51 -5.26
N LEU A 78 -14.24 17.27 -4.15
CA LEU A 78 -15.69 17.29 -4.20
C LEU A 78 -16.06 18.77 -4.33
N PRO A 79 -16.62 19.22 -5.47
CA PRO A 79 -17.07 20.60 -5.59
C PRO A 79 -18.00 20.90 -4.41
N ARG A 80 -17.63 21.91 -3.61
CA ARG A 80 -18.36 22.31 -2.41
C ARG A 80 -19.70 22.99 -2.74
N ASN A 81 -19.90 23.31 -4.02
CA ASN A 81 -21.07 24.01 -4.54
C ASN A 81 -21.83 23.08 -5.50
N ASP A 82 -23.16 23.16 -5.48
CA ASP A 82 -24.13 22.39 -6.28
C ASP A 82 -24.02 22.60 -7.82
N GLU A 83 -22.89 23.07 -8.33
CA GLU A 83 -22.61 23.22 -9.77
C GLU A 83 -22.03 21.91 -10.33
N TYR A 84 -22.95 20.98 -10.58
CA TYR A 84 -22.70 19.65 -11.11
C TYR A 84 -22.46 19.67 -12.63
N HIS A 85 -21.22 19.77 -13.07
CA HIS A 85 -20.89 19.56 -14.50
C HIS A 85 -19.77 18.57 -14.81
N SER A 86 -19.26 17.80 -13.84
CA SER A 86 -18.39 16.66 -14.15
C SER A 86 -18.91 15.38 -13.52
N THR A 87 -19.38 14.47 -14.38
CA THR A 87 -19.96 13.15 -14.09
C THR A 87 -18.94 12.10 -13.67
N THR A 88 -17.66 12.45 -13.55
CA THR A 88 -16.59 11.53 -13.17
C THR A 88 -15.81 12.14 -12.01
N ILE A 89 -16.28 11.85 -10.80
CA ILE A 89 -15.47 11.96 -9.61
C ILE A 89 -14.50 10.78 -9.66
N ASP A 90 -13.33 10.97 -10.27
CA ASP A 90 -12.24 10.01 -10.21
C ASP A 90 -11.68 10.01 -8.78
N ILE A 91 -12.27 9.21 -7.88
CA ILE A 91 -11.65 8.82 -6.61
C ILE A 91 -10.87 7.55 -6.88
N PRO A 92 -9.54 7.62 -7.02
CA PRO A 92 -8.83 6.48 -7.54
C PRO A 92 -8.65 5.45 -6.42
N GLY A 93 -9.06 4.21 -6.70
CA GLY A 93 -8.84 3.08 -5.79
C GLY A 93 -9.93 2.86 -4.74
N MET A 94 -11.18 3.27 -5.01
CA MET A 94 -12.32 2.79 -4.22
C MET A 94 -12.77 1.42 -4.73
N THR A 95 -12.76 0.42 -3.85
CA THR A 95 -13.27 -0.92 -4.15
C THR A 95 -14.30 -1.33 -3.11
N TYR A 96 -15.19 -2.26 -3.48
CA TYR A 96 -16.16 -2.81 -2.55
C TYR A 96 -16.17 -4.33 -2.58
N THR A 97 -16.51 -4.90 -1.43
CA THR A 97 -16.72 -6.32 -1.24
C THR A 97 -18.03 -6.52 -0.51
N ILE A 98 -18.93 -7.31 -1.11
CA ILE A 98 -20.15 -7.77 -0.46
C ILE A 98 -19.83 -9.18 0.08
N PRO A 99 -19.79 -9.39 1.42
CA PRO A 99 -19.49 -10.70 2.01
C PRO A 99 -20.34 -11.82 1.41
N LYS A 100 -19.84 -13.06 1.27
CA LYS A 100 -20.63 -14.21 0.76
C LYS A 100 -21.32 -13.97 -0.60
N SER A 101 -20.73 -13.15 -1.46
CA SER A 101 -21.13 -12.99 -2.84
C SER A 101 -19.91 -13.09 -3.75
N ASP A 102 -20.15 -13.19 -5.05
CA ASP A 102 -19.08 -13.18 -6.05
C ASP A 102 -18.47 -11.78 -6.24
N PHE A 103 -19.07 -10.73 -5.65
CA PHE A 103 -18.58 -9.36 -5.67
C PHE A 103 -17.50 -9.15 -4.61
N LYS A 104 -16.26 -9.53 -4.97
CA LYS A 104 -15.07 -9.30 -4.16
C LYS A 104 -14.12 -8.34 -4.87
N ASP A 105 -13.74 -7.28 -4.17
CA ASP A 105 -12.77 -6.27 -4.60
C ASP A 105 -13.12 -5.59 -5.94
N MET A 106 -14.41 -5.35 -6.18
CA MET A 106 -14.92 -4.67 -7.38
C MET A 106 -14.64 -3.18 -7.31
N SER A 107 -14.23 -2.56 -8.42
CA SER A 107 -14.01 -1.11 -8.50
C SER A 107 -15.33 -0.35 -8.47
N LEU A 108 -15.40 0.74 -7.70
CA LEU A 108 -16.58 1.60 -7.60
C LEU A 108 -16.22 2.98 -8.18
N THR A 109 -16.46 3.15 -9.47
CA THR A 109 -15.99 4.34 -10.23
C THR A 109 -17.11 5.24 -10.72
N CYS A 110 -18.30 4.69 -10.92
CA CYS A 110 -19.43 5.42 -11.45
C CYS A 110 -20.75 5.09 -10.74
N ASP A 111 -21.78 5.89 -11.00
CA ASP A 111 -23.13 5.68 -10.45
C ASP A 111 -23.72 4.32 -10.86
N ALA A 112 -23.39 3.80 -12.06
CA ALA A 112 -23.87 2.49 -12.50
C ALA A 112 -23.28 1.33 -11.67
N ASP A 113 -22.01 1.42 -11.27
CA ASP A 113 -21.38 0.46 -10.36
C ASP A 113 -22.08 0.49 -8.99
N TYR A 114 -22.41 1.70 -8.52
CA TYR A 114 -23.11 1.89 -7.27
C TYR A 114 -24.53 1.32 -7.30
N GLN A 115 -25.28 1.55 -8.37
CA GLN A 115 -26.62 0.93 -8.55
C GLN A 115 -26.53 -0.59 -8.55
N SER A 116 -25.54 -1.16 -9.24
CA SER A 116 -25.30 -2.61 -9.26
C SER A 116 -24.99 -3.16 -7.86
N LEU A 117 -24.22 -2.41 -7.07
CA LEU A 117 -23.93 -2.72 -5.66
C LEU A 117 -25.21 -2.70 -4.82
N ILE A 118 -26.07 -1.68 -4.97
CA ILE A 118 -27.32 -1.56 -4.22
C ILE A 118 -28.28 -2.68 -4.60
N GLU A 119 -28.44 -3.00 -5.89
CA GLU A 119 -29.26 -4.12 -6.33
C GLU A 119 -28.77 -5.47 -5.79
N ALA A 120 -27.45 -5.70 -5.81
CA ALA A 120 -26.85 -6.90 -5.25
C ALA A 120 -27.05 -6.99 -3.73
N ALA A 121 -27.03 -5.86 -3.03
CA ALA A 121 -27.33 -5.79 -1.60
C ALA A 121 -28.83 -6.04 -1.32
N LYS A 122 -29.74 -5.45 -2.12
CA LYS A 122 -31.20 -5.62 -2.00
C LYS A 122 -31.65 -7.08 -2.19
N LYS A 123 -30.97 -7.82 -3.08
CA LYS A 123 -31.26 -9.26 -3.33
C LYS A 123 -31.00 -10.16 -2.12
N LYS A 124 -30.27 -9.69 -1.11
CA LYS A 124 -29.99 -10.46 0.09
C LYS A 124 -31.09 -10.25 1.13
N THR A 125 -31.60 -11.36 1.65
CA THR A 125 -32.64 -11.39 2.69
C THR A 125 -32.15 -10.88 4.05
N ILE A 126 -30.84 -10.88 4.28
CA ILE A 126 -30.22 -10.40 5.51
C ILE A 126 -29.39 -9.17 5.14
N PRO A 127 -29.58 -8.01 5.81
CA PRO A 127 -28.78 -6.82 5.61
C PRO A 127 -27.34 -7.10 6.08
N GLU A 128 -26.50 -7.58 5.16
CA GLU A 128 -25.08 -7.77 5.42
C GLU A 128 -24.33 -6.45 5.26
N THR A 129 -23.35 -6.22 6.15
CA THR A 129 -22.53 -5.02 6.10
C THR A 129 -21.64 -5.02 4.85
N ILE A 130 -21.85 -4.03 3.98
CA ILE A 130 -21.07 -3.84 2.75
C ILE A 130 -19.73 -3.23 3.12
N LYS A 131 -18.62 -3.83 2.68
CA LYS A 131 -17.27 -3.30 2.96
C LYS A 131 -16.79 -2.48 1.78
N VAL A 132 -16.50 -1.21 2.01
CA VAL A 132 -15.93 -0.30 1.01
C VAL A 132 -14.51 0.03 1.45
N PHE A 133 -13.54 -0.15 0.56
CA PHE A 133 -12.15 0.18 0.78
C PHE A 133 -11.82 1.43 -0.02
N MET A 134 -11.25 2.43 0.65
CA MET A 134 -10.76 3.65 0.03
C MET A 134 -9.25 3.70 0.15
N THR A 135 -8.58 3.99 -0.95
CA THR A 135 -7.12 4.08 -1.01
C THR A 135 -6.72 5.50 -1.34
N GLU A 136 -5.88 6.11 -0.50
CA GLU A 136 -5.34 7.44 -0.79
C GLU A 136 -4.22 7.31 -1.84
N LEU A 137 -4.33 8.01 -2.97
CA LEU A 137 -3.24 8.10 -3.92
C LEU A 137 -2.10 8.91 -3.32
N LYS A 138 -0.88 8.38 -3.43
CA LYS A 138 0.32 9.18 -3.19
C LYS A 138 0.46 10.17 -4.34
N HIS A 139 0.48 11.46 -4.03
CA HIS A 139 0.96 12.46 -4.99
C HIS A 139 2.45 12.17 -5.26
N GLU A 140 2.76 11.82 -6.50
CA GLU A 140 4.14 11.81 -6.97
C GLU A 140 4.49 13.26 -7.25
N GLU A 141 5.01 13.96 -6.24
CA GLU A 141 5.67 15.25 -6.44
C GLU A 141 6.82 14.99 -7.44
N GLY A 142 6.69 15.55 -8.64
CA GLY A 142 7.54 15.26 -9.79
C GLY A 142 9.00 15.59 -9.54
N ASP A 143 9.84 14.58 -9.73
CA ASP A 143 11.30 14.67 -9.85
C ASP A 143 11.57 14.44 -11.35
N ASP A 144 11.56 15.53 -12.13
CA ASP A 144 11.84 15.54 -13.56
C ASP A 144 13.35 15.53 -13.79
N ASP A 145 13.86 14.47 -14.40
CA ASP A 145 15.21 14.41 -14.95
C ASP A 145 15.08 13.98 -16.43
N GLU A 146 15.29 14.94 -17.34
CA GLU A 146 15.29 14.74 -18.79
C GLU A 146 16.67 14.27 -19.29
N SER A 147 16.66 13.23 -20.13
CA SER A 147 17.58 13.16 -21.28
C SER A 147 16.93 12.43 -22.44
N SER A 148 16.98 13.11 -23.58
CA SER A 148 16.35 12.89 -24.89
C SER A 148 16.92 11.70 -25.70
N ASN A 149 16.05 10.98 -26.43
CA ASN A 149 16.09 10.93 -27.90
C ASN A 149 14.88 10.17 -28.51
N ASP A 150 14.47 10.66 -29.67
CA ASP A 150 13.29 10.35 -30.50
C ASP A 150 13.15 8.87 -30.92
N ASP A 151 11.93 8.33 -30.84
CA ASP A 151 11.25 7.68 -31.98
C ASP A 151 9.73 7.57 -31.73
N GLU A 152 8.94 7.81 -32.76
CA GLU A 152 7.50 8.05 -32.72
C GLU A 152 6.67 6.76 -32.60
N GLY A 153 5.64 6.75 -31.73
CA GLY A 153 4.45 5.92 -31.96
C GLY A 153 3.76 5.28 -30.75
N ARG A 154 2.65 5.91 -30.33
CA ARG A 154 1.41 5.33 -29.76
C ARG A 154 1.28 5.09 -28.23
N CYS A 155 0.52 6.01 -27.62
CA CYS A 155 -0.31 5.97 -26.41
C CYS A 155 -0.29 4.70 -25.52
N LYS A 156 0.29 4.76 -24.30
CA LYS A 156 -0.23 4.10 -23.06
C LYS A 156 0.22 4.81 -21.78
N LEU A 157 -0.70 4.90 -20.81
CA LEU A 157 -0.55 5.47 -19.47
C LEU A 157 0.65 4.86 -18.70
N LYS A 158 1.46 5.72 -18.06
CA LYS A 158 2.60 5.33 -17.23
C LYS A 158 2.14 4.80 -15.86
N LYS A 159 1.92 3.48 -15.78
CA LYS A 159 2.05 2.74 -14.51
C LYS A 159 3.49 2.86 -14.03
N LYS A 160 3.70 3.00 -12.72
CA LYS A 160 5.02 2.88 -12.07
C LYS A 160 5.84 1.81 -12.77
N LYS A 161 6.99 2.19 -13.31
CA LYS A 161 8.03 1.25 -13.74
C LYS A 161 8.45 0.45 -12.50
N GLN A 162 7.72 -0.62 -12.18
CA GLN A 162 8.41 -1.84 -11.78
C GLN A 162 9.52 -2.00 -12.80
N LYS A 163 10.78 -2.15 -12.36
CA LYS A 163 11.83 -2.65 -13.24
C LYS A 163 11.20 -3.81 -13.97
N THR A 164 10.90 -3.60 -15.24
CA THR A 164 10.38 -4.62 -16.12
C THR A 164 11.61 -5.46 -16.30
N PHE A 165 11.79 -6.43 -15.40
CA PHE A 165 12.79 -7.44 -15.57
C PHE A 165 12.32 -8.14 -16.84
N GLU A 166 13.00 -7.83 -17.95
CA GLU A 166 12.86 -8.62 -19.16
C GLU A 166 13.18 -10.04 -18.71
N PRO A 167 12.19 -10.95 -18.71
CA PRO A 167 12.42 -12.30 -18.25
C PRO A 167 13.58 -12.85 -19.06
N THR A 168 14.58 -13.37 -18.37
CA THR A 168 15.71 -14.02 -19.03
C THR A 168 15.16 -15.11 -19.95
N GLU A 169 15.82 -15.38 -21.08
CA GLU A 169 15.43 -16.46 -22.00
C GLU A 169 15.16 -17.78 -21.26
N GLU A 170 15.98 -18.06 -20.24
CA GLU A 170 15.83 -19.18 -19.32
C GLU A 170 14.49 -19.18 -18.54
N GLU A 171 14.03 -18.03 -18.06
CA GLU A 171 12.78 -17.92 -17.32
C GLU A 171 11.56 -18.06 -18.26
N VAL A 172 11.69 -17.65 -19.52
CA VAL A 172 10.64 -17.83 -20.53
C VAL A 172 10.43 -19.31 -20.80
N GLU A 173 11.51 -20.07 -21.03
CA GLU A 173 11.44 -21.52 -21.23
C GLU A 173 10.85 -22.25 -20.01
N GLN A 174 11.24 -21.85 -18.79
CA GLN A 174 10.66 -22.40 -17.57
C GLN A 174 9.16 -22.12 -17.47
N ASN A 175 8.74 -20.89 -17.76
CA ASN A 175 7.34 -20.50 -17.70
C ASN A 175 6.49 -21.24 -18.75
N GLU A 176 6.99 -21.41 -19.97
CA GLU A 176 6.32 -22.23 -20.99
C GLU A 176 6.17 -23.68 -20.54
N PHE A 177 7.19 -24.24 -19.90
CA PHE A 177 7.13 -25.60 -19.35
C PHE A 177 6.12 -25.70 -18.20
N ILE A 178 6.06 -24.71 -17.31
CA ILE A 178 5.06 -24.65 -16.23
C ILE A 178 3.64 -24.59 -16.79
N VAL A 179 3.40 -23.83 -17.86
CA VAL A 179 2.08 -23.79 -18.53
C VAL A 179 1.70 -25.16 -19.07
N LYS A 180 2.64 -25.88 -19.69
CA LYS A 180 2.43 -27.26 -20.17
C LYS A 180 2.14 -28.24 -19.02
N LEU A 181 2.89 -28.15 -17.92
CA LEU A 181 2.64 -28.95 -16.72
C LEU A 181 1.25 -28.70 -16.12
N ASN A 182 0.83 -27.44 -16.04
CA ASN A 182 -0.50 -27.08 -15.54
C ASN A 182 -1.64 -27.60 -16.42
N ALA A 183 -1.40 -27.75 -17.73
CA ALA A 183 -2.37 -28.29 -18.66
C ALA A 183 -2.49 -29.81 -18.55
N GLU A 184 -1.36 -30.53 -18.45
CA GLU A 184 -1.31 -32.00 -18.38
C GLU A 184 -1.79 -32.51 -17.00
N TRP A 185 -1.37 -31.88 -15.89
CA TRP A 185 -1.60 -32.38 -14.53
C TRP A 185 -2.86 -31.82 -13.86
N LYS A 186 -3.90 -31.56 -14.64
CA LYS A 186 -5.22 -31.24 -14.09
C LYS A 186 -5.81 -32.49 -13.46
N CYS A 187 -6.21 -32.39 -12.21
CA CYS A 187 -6.76 -33.50 -11.47
C CYS A 187 -8.14 -33.87 -12.03
N GLU A 188 -8.30 -35.08 -12.58
CA GLU A 188 -9.59 -35.57 -13.08
C GLU A 188 -10.45 -36.20 -11.97
N ASP A 189 -9.86 -36.48 -10.80
CA ASP A 189 -10.55 -37.07 -9.68
C ASP A 189 -11.44 -36.05 -8.96
N LYS A 190 -12.75 -36.30 -8.94
CA LYS A 190 -13.76 -35.50 -8.23
C LYS A 190 -13.59 -35.53 -6.71
N SER A 191 -12.91 -36.55 -6.19
CA SER A 191 -12.61 -36.67 -4.75
C SER A 191 -11.44 -35.79 -4.32
N CYS A 192 -10.58 -35.41 -5.28
CA CYS A 192 -9.42 -34.57 -4.99
C CYS A 192 -9.84 -33.10 -4.85
N LYS A 193 -9.59 -32.50 -3.68
CA LYS A 193 -9.88 -31.08 -3.40
C LYS A 193 -9.00 -30.12 -4.22
N ARG A 194 -7.96 -30.61 -4.89
CA ARG A 194 -6.88 -29.80 -5.47
C ARG A 194 -6.93 -29.91 -7.00
N PHE A 195 -6.89 -28.76 -7.68
CA PHE A 195 -7.04 -28.68 -9.14
C PHE A 195 -5.86 -29.24 -9.92
N ILE A 196 -4.65 -29.17 -9.35
CA ILE A 196 -3.41 -29.61 -10.00
C ILE A 196 -2.72 -30.58 -9.05
N CYS A 197 -2.57 -31.82 -9.52
CA CYS A 197 -2.14 -32.95 -8.72
C CYS A 197 -1.29 -33.91 -9.55
N PHE A 198 -0.28 -34.50 -8.94
CA PHE A 198 0.49 -35.61 -9.50
C PHE A 198 0.09 -36.90 -8.78
N PRO A 199 -0.49 -37.90 -9.46
CA PRO A 199 -0.83 -39.17 -8.87
C PRO A 199 0.45 -39.98 -8.66
N ASP A 200 0.74 -40.31 -7.41
CA ASP A 200 1.82 -41.22 -7.08
C ASP A 200 1.40 -42.65 -7.48
N CYS A 201 2.16 -43.24 -8.41
CA CYS A 201 1.90 -44.59 -8.93
C CYS A 201 1.99 -45.67 -7.84
N THR A 202 2.68 -45.39 -6.74
CA THR A 202 2.93 -46.38 -5.68
C THR A 202 1.86 -46.36 -4.58
N SER A 203 1.43 -45.18 -4.16
CA SER A 203 0.55 -45.01 -3.01
C SER A 203 -0.91 -44.74 -3.37
N ALA A 204 -1.23 -44.55 -4.66
CA ALA A 204 -2.53 -44.07 -5.15
C ALA A 204 -2.96 -42.73 -4.53
N LYS A 205 -2.04 -42.01 -3.87
CA LYS A 205 -2.28 -40.70 -3.26
C LYS A 205 -1.85 -39.61 -4.23
N HIS A 206 -2.53 -38.46 -4.13
CA HIS A 206 -2.29 -37.32 -5.01
C HIS A 206 -1.36 -36.31 -4.33
N VAL A 207 -0.18 -36.09 -4.90
CA VAL A 207 0.74 -35.03 -4.49
C VAL A 207 0.27 -33.71 -5.09
N HIS A 208 0.26 -32.62 -4.32
CA HIS A 208 -0.18 -31.32 -4.84
C HIS A 208 0.97 -30.53 -5.42
N LEU A 209 0.81 -30.18 -6.69
CA LEU A 209 1.74 -29.32 -7.38
C LEU A 209 1.45 -27.86 -7.03
N THR A 210 2.16 -27.36 -6.02
CA THR A 210 2.24 -25.91 -5.76
C THR A 210 3.13 -25.23 -6.79
N HIS A 211 3.10 -23.90 -6.85
CA HIS A 211 4.01 -23.11 -7.70
C HIS A 211 5.48 -23.50 -7.53
N MET A 212 5.91 -23.78 -6.30
CA MET A 212 7.27 -24.19 -6.00
C MET A 212 7.64 -25.52 -6.65
N HIS A 213 6.73 -26.51 -6.63
CA HIS A 213 6.95 -27.79 -7.31
C HIS A 213 7.11 -27.60 -8.82
N LEU A 214 6.23 -26.80 -9.43
CA LEU A 214 6.28 -26.52 -10.87
C LEU A 214 7.57 -25.82 -11.28
N GLN A 215 8.05 -24.85 -10.49
CA GLN A 215 9.34 -24.20 -10.72
C GLN A 215 10.52 -25.16 -10.57
N THR A 216 10.53 -25.99 -9.51
CA THR A 216 11.59 -27.00 -9.33
C THR A 216 11.61 -28.01 -10.48
N TRP A 217 10.44 -28.41 -10.98
CA TRP A 217 10.33 -29.30 -12.13
C TRP A 217 10.85 -28.63 -13.42
N ALA A 218 10.48 -27.37 -13.66
CA ALA A 218 10.96 -26.61 -14.82
C ALA A 218 12.47 -26.39 -14.79
N ALA A 219 13.03 -26.00 -13.63
CA ALA A 219 14.46 -25.84 -13.44
C ALA A 219 15.21 -27.17 -13.64
N ALA A 220 14.67 -28.28 -13.12
CA ALA A 220 15.27 -29.61 -13.31
C ALA A 220 15.25 -30.06 -14.78
N LYS A 221 14.16 -29.73 -15.51
CA LYS A 221 14.07 -29.99 -16.95
C LYS A 221 15.12 -29.21 -17.72
N GLN A 222 15.29 -27.94 -17.41
CA GLN A 222 16.26 -27.07 -18.07
C GLN A 222 17.71 -27.48 -17.76
N GLY A 223 17.97 -27.92 -16.53
CA GLY A 223 19.26 -28.48 -16.12
C GLY A 223 19.56 -29.87 -16.69
N ASN A 224 18.67 -30.45 -17.50
CA ASN A 224 18.76 -31.82 -18.05
C ASN A 224 19.10 -32.86 -16.97
N ILE A 225 18.49 -32.72 -15.78
CA ILE A 225 18.69 -33.65 -14.67
C ILE A 225 18.16 -35.03 -15.07
N ILE A 226 18.92 -36.07 -14.73
CA ILE A 226 18.56 -37.47 -14.90
C ILE A 226 18.20 -38.01 -13.51
N ASN A 227 17.03 -38.63 -13.38
CA ASN A 227 16.59 -39.27 -12.15
C ASN A 227 17.46 -40.49 -11.82
N GLU A 228 17.41 -40.98 -10.58
CA GLU A 228 18.17 -42.17 -10.14
C GLU A 228 17.88 -43.40 -11.02
N ASP A 229 16.67 -43.50 -11.57
CA ASP A 229 16.25 -44.55 -12.52
C ASP A 229 16.86 -44.41 -13.93
N GLY A 230 17.75 -43.44 -14.16
CA GLY A 230 18.34 -43.16 -15.48
C GLY A 230 17.38 -42.48 -16.47
N THR A 231 16.17 -42.11 -16.02
CA THR A 231 15.18 -41.43 -16.86
C THR A 231 15.36 -39.91 -16.81
N PRO A 232 15.37 -39.21 -17.96
CA PRO A 232 15.45 -37.76 -17.97
C PRO A 232 14.14 -37.12 -17.48
N VAL A 233 14.27 -36.00 -16.77
CA VAL A 233 13.11 -35.20 -16.34
C VAL A 233 12.32 -34.73 -17.57
N ASN A 234 11.01 -35.00 -17.58
CA ASN A 234 10.10 -34.70 -18.68
C ASN A 234 8.71 -34.35 -18.13
N LEU A 235 7.72 -34.04 -18.99
CA LEU A 235 6.36 -33.68 -18.55
C LEU A 235 5.71 -34.76 -17.68
N ARG A 236 6.05 -36.03 -17.90
CA ARG A 236 5.46 -37.19 -17.18
C ARG A 236 6.31 -37.71 -16.03
N ASN A 237 7.58 -37.33 -15.98
CA ASN A 237 8.55 -37.82 -15.01
C ASN A 237 9.05 -36.62 -14.20
N PRO A 238 8.53 -36.42 -12.97
CA PRO A 238 9.05 -35.37 -12.10
C PRO A 238 10.49 -35.63 -11.69
N PRO A 239 11.21 -34.60 -11.23
CA PRO A 239 12.53 -34.79 -10.66
C PRO A 239 12.45 -35.59 -9.37
N ASP A 240 13.37 -36.53 -9.20
CA ASP A 240 13.50 -37.35 -8.00
C ASP A 240 14.03 -36.50 -6.83
N THR A 241 13.12 -35.77 -6.20
CA THR A 241 13.39 -35.00 -4.99
C THR A 241 12.31 -35.32 -3.97
N LYS A 242 12.64 -35.16 -2.68
CA LYS A 242 11.70 -35.38 -1.57
C LYS A 242 10.40 -34.57 -1.66
N MET A 243 10.34 -33.56 -2.54
CA MET A 243 9.12 -32.78 -2.78
C MET A 243 8.09 -33.52 -3.63
N PHE A 244 8.51 -34.51 -4.44
CA PHE A 244 7.62 -35.30 -5.29
C PHE A 244 7.37 -36.70 -4.76
N SER A 245 8.10 -37.13 -3.72
CA SER A 245 7.72 -38.32 -2.97
C SER A 245 6.61 -37.98 -1.98
N TYR A 246 5.57 -38.80 -1.97
CA TYR A 246 4.55 -38.71 -0.93
C TYR A 246 5.21 -39.13 0.39
N GLN A 247 5.63 -38.16 1.20
CA GLN A 247 5.91 -38.41 2.60
C GLN A 247 4.55 -38.42 3.31
N GLU A 248 4.24 -39.53 3.99
CA GLU A 248 3.19 -39.45 5.01
C GLU A 248 3.56 -38.28 5.94
N PRO A 249 2.60 -37.42 6.30
CA PRO A 249 2.88 -36.41 7.29
C PRO A 249 3.31 -37.14 8.55
N ASP A 250 4.61 -37.20 8.80
CA ASP A 250 5.14 -37.68 10.05
C ASP A 250 4.39 -36.88 11.12
N ASN A 251 3.70 -37.60 12.01
CA ASN A 251 2.88 -37.03 13.10
C ASN A 251 3.67 -36.10 14.05
N ASP A 252 4.95 -35.88 13.79
CA ASP A 252 5.84 -35.00 14.54
C ASP A 252 5.46 -33.52 14.45
N ASP A 253 4.88 -33.05 13.34
CA ASP A 253 4.42 -31.65 13.26
C ASP A 253 3.24 -31.39 14.21
N GLN A 254 2.38 -32.41 14.40
CA GLN A 254 1.29 -32.37 15.38
C GLN A 254 1.82 -32.50 16.80
N ALA A 255 2.89 -33.27 17.03
CA ALA A 255 3.60 -33.32 18.31
C ALA A 255 4.29 -31.98 18.64
N MET A 256 4.89 -31.30 17.66
CA MET A 256 5.51 -29.99 17.83
C MET A 256 4.48 -28.89 18.11
N LEU A 257 3.32 -28.93 17.45
CA LEU A 257 2.20 -28.02 17.73
C LEU A 257 1.57 -28.31 19.10
N CYS A 258 1.39 -29.59 19.47
CA CYS A 258 0.93 -29.97 20.81
C CYS A 258 1.90 -29.51 21.90
N ASN A 259 3.21 -29.74 21.75
CA ASN A 259 4.23 -29.30 22.70
C ASN A 259 4.29 -27.78 22.86
N ARG A 260 4.08 -27.02 21.78
CA ARG A 260 4.03 -25.55 21.82
C ARG A 260 2.74 -25.03 22.49
N THR A 261 1.69 -25.83 22.48
CA THR A 261 0.41 -25.50 23.12
C THR A 261 0.43 -25.83 24.61
N THR A 262 1.05 -26.95 25.03
CA THR A 262 1.26 -27.29 26.44
C THR A 262 2.25 -26.37 27.15
N GLN A 263 3.24 -25.79 26.45
CA GLN A 263 4.15 -24.81 27.06
C GLN A 263 3.48 -23.44 27.32
N LYS A 264 2.37 -23.10 26.65
CA LYS A 264 1.67 -21.82 26.89
C LYS A 264 0.74 -21.85 28.12
N SER A 265 0.38 -23.02 28.63
CA SER A 265 -0.49 -23.17 29.81
C SER A 265 0.25 -23.34 31.13
N ALA A 266 1.59 -23.31 31.12
CA ALA A 266 2.43 -23.42 32.31
C ALA A 266 3.30 -22.17 32.53
N ASN A 267 2.73 -20.97 32.43
CA ASN A 267 3.38 -19.76 32.94
C ASN A 267 3.08 -19.59 34.44
N LYS A 268 3.78 -20.39 35.26
CA LYS A 268 4.30 -19.91 36.55
C LYS A 268 5.73 -19.46 36.25
N ASP A 269 6.02 -18.19 36.51
CA ASP A 269 7.30 -17.56 36.24
C ASP A 269 8.49 -18.42 36.70
N PRO A 270 9.41 -18.85 35.79
CA PRO A 270 10.69 -19.34 36.24
C PRO A 270 11.56 -18.14 36.62
N ASN A 271 11.90 -18.08 37.91
CA ASN A 271 12.97 -17.23 38.44
C ASN A 271 14.30 -17.63 37.77
N ILE A 272 14.73 -16.88 36.77
CA ILE A 272 16.04 -17.06 36.13
C ILE A 272 17.07 -16.30 36.95
N THR A 273 17.74 -17.00 37.85
CA THR A 273 18.94 -16.49 38.53
C THR A 273 20.14 -16.59 37.58
N ILE A 274 20.54 -15.48 36.98
CA ILE A 274 21.78 -15.39 36.19
C ILE A 274 22.94 -15.12 37.15
N ASN A 275 23.72 -16.15 37.51
CA ASN A 275 24.99 -15.98 38.22
C ASN A 275 26.08 -15.57 37.21
N LEU A 276 26.32 -14.27 37.09
CA LEU A 276 27.48 -13.71 36.40
C LEU A 276 28.65 -13.58 37.38
N THR A 277 29.50 -14.60 37.44
CA THR A 277 30.83 -14.49 38.05
C THR A 277 31.73 -13.70 37.10
N LEU A 278 31.84 -12.39 37.31
CA LEU A 278 32.88 -11.59 36.64
C LEU A 278 34.22 -11.80 37.34
N PRO A 279 35.33 -12.03 36.61
CA PRO A 279 36.65 -12.05 37.19
C PRO A 279 37.05 -10.65 37.65
N ASN A 280 37.61 -10.61 38.87
CA ASN A 280 38.11 -9.43 39.55
C ASN A 280 38.98 -8.54 38.67
N GLY A 281 38.68 -7.25 38.74
CA GLY A 281 39.69 -6.21 38.63
C GLY A 281 39.61 -5.38 37.37
N LEU A 282 38.62 -4.49 37.28
CA LEU A 282 38.72 -3.19 36.60
C LEU A 282 37.66 -2.23 37.17
N ILE A 283 37.86 -1.75 38.40
CA ILE A 283 37.18 -0.55 38.90
C ILE A 283 38.29 0.46 39.22
N PRO A 284 38.47 1.53 38.42
CA PRO A 284 39.19 2.70 38.91
C PRO A 284 38.28 3.49 39.87
N PRO A 285 38.84 4.11 40.92
CA PRO A 285 38.06 4.93 41.82
C PRO A 285 37.86 6.34 41.25
N ASN A 286 36.86 7.03 41.82
CA ASN A 286 36.76 8.49 41.96
C ASN A 286 36.18 9.30 40.78
N PRO A 287 35.78 10.58 41.01
CA PRO A 287 34.88 11.09 42.05
C PRO A 287 33.81 12.04 41.47
N LEU A 288 32.91 12.52 42.34
CA LEU A 288 31.96 13.62 42.13
C LEU A 288 32.59 14.87 41.46
N ALA A 289 31.98 15.35 40.37
CA ALA A 289 32.09 16.73 39.87
C ALA A 289 30.91 17.08 38.92
N PRO A 290 30.56 18.37 38.74
CA PRO A 290 29.22 18.83 38.40
C PRO A 290 28.91 18.89 36.89
N GLN A 291 27.61 18.81 36.57
CA GLN A 291 27.03 18.94 35.23
C GLN A 291 27.36 20.29 34.58
N GLN A 292 27.93 20.25 33.37
CA GLN A 292 27.99 21.38 32.44
C GLN A 292 26.64 21.55 31.71
N PRO A 293 26.21 22.79 31.40
CA PRO A 293 25.02 23.02 30.58
C PRO A 293 25.29 22.65 29.12
N ALA A 294 24.29 22.03 28.49
CA ALA A 294 24.31 21.62 27.10
C ALA A 294 24.59 22.82 26.18
N ALA A 295 25.68 22.74 25.40
CA ALA A 295 25.96 23.68 24.34
C ALA A 295 24.86 23.62 23.27
N ALA A 296 24.33 24.78 22.90
CA ALA A 296 23.40 24.94 21.79
C ALA A 296 24.03 24.37 20.51
N GLN A 297 23.33 23.44 19.86
CA GLN A 297 23.70 22.97 18.54
C GLN A 297 23.63 24.13 17.54
N PRO A 298 24.62 24.31 16.65
CA PRO A 298 24.53 25.30 15.59
C PRO A 298 23.34 24.98 14.67
N PRO A 299 22.65 25.98 14.12
CA PRO A 299 21.52 25.77 13.24
C PRO A 299 21.94 24.89 12.05
N ALA A 300 21.15 23.85 11.81
CA ALA A 300 21.34 22.91 10.73
C ALA A 300 21.49 23.67 9.41
N GLN A 301 22.61 23.46 8.71
CA GLN A 301 22.82 24.07 7.40
C GLN A 301 21.72 23.62 6.43
N PRO A 302 21.19 24.54 5.60
CA PRO A 302 20.07 24.25 4.72
C PRO A 302 20.41 23.18 3.69
N ARG A 303 19.41 22.32 3.45
CA ARG A 303 19.45 21.23 2.48
C ARG A 303 19.68 21.77 1.07
N ILE A 304 20.36 20.96 0.29
CA ILE A 304 20.82 21.17 -1.07
C ILE A 304 19.62 21.40 -2.00
N ALA A 305 19.19 22.65 -2.13
CA ALA A 305 18.52 23.26 -3.28
C ALA A 305 18.88 24.76 -3.55
N PRO A 306 19.92 25.40 -2.94
CA PRO A 306 20.07 26.85 -3.08
C PRO A 306 20.75 27.32 -4.38
N GLN A 307 21.50 26.46 -5.11
CA GLN A 307 22.35 26.96 -6.21
C GLN A 307 21.55 27.39 -7.44
N ILE A 308 20.51 26.65 -7.82
CA ILE A 308 19.68 26.98 -8.99
C ILE A 308 18.92 28.28 -8.75
N ILE A 309 18.29 28.41 -7.58
CA ILE A 309 17.59 29.64 -7.17
C ILE A 309 18.56 30.82 -7.13
N TYR A 310 19.76 30.62 -6.57
CA TYR A 310 20.79 31.65 -6.52
C TYR A 310 21.21 32.13 -7.92
N HIS A 311 21.49 31.21 -8.86
CA HIS A 311 21.86 31.56 -10.23
C HIS A 311 20.73 32.33 -10.95
N LYS A 312 19.48 31.93 -10.77
CA LYS A 312 18.31 32.64 -11.32
C LYS A 312 18.22 34.07 -10.75
N LEU A 313 18.38 34.25 -9.44
CA LEU A 313 18.32 35.58 -8.81
C LEU A 313 19.50 36.48 -9.20
N VAL A 314 20.71 35.92 -9.32
CA VAL A 314 21.91 36.66 -9.77
C VAL A 314 21.77 37.12 -11.22
N ALA A 315 21.17 36.32 -12.09
CA ALA A 315 20.92 36.71 -13.49
C ALA A 315 20.03 37.97 -13.62
N TYR A 316 19.21 38.26 -12.61
CA TYR A 316 18.37 39.46 -12.54
C TYR A 316 18.93 40.57 -11.63
N ASN A 317 20.24 40.52 -11.34
CA ASN A 317 20.95 41.51 -10.52
C ASN A 317 20.35 41.69 -9.11
N VAL A 318 19.80 40.63 -8.53
CA VAL A 318 19.35 40.65 -7.13
C VAL A 318 20.58 40.54 -6.23
N THR A 319 21.09 41.69 -5.75
CA THR A 319 22.35 41.80 -5.02
C THR A 319 22.24 41.61 -3.50
N GLY A 320 21.10 41.12 -3.01
CA GLY A 320 20.91 40.81 -1.59
C GLY A 320 19.45 40.85 -1.12
N PRO A 321 19.22 40.83 0.21
CA PRO A 321 17.88 40.78 0.79
C PRO A 321 17.15 42.11 0.69
N HIS A 322 17.92 43.20 0.68
CA HIS A 322 17.39 44.55 0.55
C HIS A 322 16.70 44.69 -0.80
N THR A 323 17.27 44.13 -1.88
CA THR A 323 16.60 44.04 -3.18
C THR A 323 15.40 43.10 -3.14
N LEU A 324 15.47 41.93 -2.49
CA LEU A 324 14.35 40.99 -2.37
C LEU A 324 13.13 41.56 -1.62
N ARG A 325 13.34 42.50 -0.69
CA ARG A 325 12.26 43.19 0.03
C ARG A 325 11.34 44.02 -0.85
N HIS A 326 11.85 44.52 -1.97
CA HIS A 326 11.07 45.33 -2.90
C HIS A 326 10.39 44.52 -3.99
N TRP A 327 10.73 43.23 -4.11
CA TRP A 327 10.16 42.34 -5.10
C TRP A 327 8.86 41.73 -4.62
N LYS A 328 7.82 41.75 -5.47
CA LYS A 328 6.56 41.01 -5.24
C LYS A 328 6.68 39.58 -5.79
N ASN A 329 5.80 38.68 -5.36
CA ASN A 329 5.80 37.29 -5.84
C ASN A 329 5.69 37.20 -7.38
N SER A 330 4.94 38.11 -8.01
CA SER A 330 4.88 38.21 -9.48
C SER A 330 6.25 38.41 -10.15
N HIS A 331 7.15 39.17 -9.53
CA HIS A 331 8.50 39.39 -10.07
C HIS A 331 9.37 38.14 -9.92
N LEU A 332 9.15 37.33 -8.87
CA LEU A 332 9.87 36.07 -8.68
C LEU A 332 9.36 35.01 -9.67
N GLU A 333 8.07 34.99 -9.96
CA GLU A 333 7.47 34.14 -11.01
C GLU A 333 7.98 34.54 -12.40
N GLU A 334 8.13 35.83 -12.69
CA GLU A 334 8.72 36.33 -13.94
C GLU A 334 10.19 35.90 -14.14
N VAL A 335 10.93 35.69 -13.05
CA VAL A 335 12.30 35.12 -13.08
C VAL A 335 12.30 33.60 -13.34
N GLY A 336 11.13 32.99 -13.47
CA GLY A 336 10.97 31.56 -13.70
C GLY A 336 11.16 30.73 -12.43
N LEU A 337 10.84 31.29 -11.25
CA LEU A 337 10.68 30.51 -10.04
C LEU A 337 9.29 29.89 -10.01
N ASN A 338 9.22 28.60 -9.70
CA ASN A 338 7.94 27.95 -9.45
C ASN A 338 7.37 28.36 -8.07
N PRO A 339 6.07 28.13 -7.79
CA PRO A 339 5.46 28.56 -6.53
C PRO A 339 6.13 28.02 -5.26
N ALA A 340 6.74 26.83 -5.31
CA ALA A 340 7.47 26.26 -4.18
C ALA A 340 8.82 26.96 -3.95
N GLU A 341 9.57 27.24 -5.01
CA GLU A 341 10.81 28.02 -4.96
C GLU A 341 10.54 29.45 -4.47
N VAL A 342 9.41 30.06 -4.88
CA VAL A 342 8.98 31.37 -4.36
C VAL A 342 8.73 31.32 -2.86
N ALA A 343 8.08 30.26 -2.35
CA ALA A 343 7.86 30.07 -0.93
C ALA A 343 9.18 29.90 -0.15
N ASP A 344 10.13 29.15 -0.70
CA ASP A 344 11.46 28.96 -0.09
C ASP A 344 12.26 30.27 -0.02
N VAL A 345 12.21 31.10 -1.07
CA VAL A 345 12.85 32.43 -1.08
C VAL A 345 12.23 33.36 -0.02
N ARG A 346 10.90 33.29 0.18
CA ARG A 346 10.22 34.08 1.22
C ARG A 346 10.53 33.61 2.63
N ASP A 347 10.53 32.31 2.86
CA ASP A 347 10.92 31.75 4.16
C ASP A 347 12.37 32.11 4.50
N ALA A 348 13.29 32.04 3.52
CA ALA A 348 14.67 32.47 3.71
C ALA A 348 14.78 33.97 4.03
N GLN A 349 14.00 34.82 3.34
CA GLN A 349 13.94 36.25 3.60
C GLN A 349 13.41 36.55 5.02
N ASP A 350 12.34 35.88 5.45
CA ASP A 350 11.73 36.09 6.76
C ASP A 350 12.68 35.66 7.89
N ARG A 351 13.38 34.53 7.73
CA ARG A 351 14.40 34.08 8.70
C ARG A 351 15.54 35.08 8.84
N TRP A 352 15.95 35.72 7.75
CA TRP A 352 16.98 36.76 7.82
C TRP A 352 16.48 37.99 8.56
N ILE A 353 15.27 38.49 8.26
CA ILE A 353 14.69 39.64 8.95
C ILE A 353 14.58 39.41 10.46
N VAL A 354 14.22 38.19 10.88
CA VAL A 354 14.19 37.82 12.31
C VAL A 354 15.60 37.83 12.90
N GLY A 355 16.59 37.26 12.21
CA GLY A 355 17.97 37.23 12.67
C GLY A 355 18.66 38.61 12.77
N GLU A 356 18.27 39.60 11.95
CA GLU A 356 18.78 40.98 12.08
C GLU A 356 18.27 41.68 13.34
N LYS A 357 17.01 41.45 13.72
CA LYS A 357 16.42 42.05 14.93
C LYS A 357 17.00 41.51 16.23
N GLU A 358 17.49 40.28 16.22
CA GLU A 358 18.12 39.66 17.40
C GLU A 358 19.58 40.11 17.60
N ASN A 359 20.20 40.71 16.59
CA ASN A 359 21.61 41.13 16.61
C ASN A 359 21.80 42.67 16.60
N GLU A 360 20.72 43.44 16.72
CA GLU A 360 20.79 44.89 16.93
C GLU A 360 21.00 45.15 18.44
N PRO A 361 22.16 45.71 18.86
CA PRO A 361 22.55 45.83 20.28
C PRO A 361 21.74 46.83 21.10
#